data_AF-A0A2H9TFY3-F1
#
_entry.id   AF-A0A2H9TFY3-F1
#
_cell.length_a   1.000
_cell.length_b   1.000
_cell.length_c   1.000
_cell.angle_alpha   90.00
_cell.angle_beta   90.00
_cell.angle_gamma   90.00
#
_symmetry.space_group_name_H-M   'P 1'
#
loop_
_entity.id
_entity.type
_entity.pdbx_description
1 polymer ?
#
loop_
_entity_poly.entity_id
_entity_poly.type
_entity_poly.pdbx_seq_one_letter_code
_entity_poly.pdbx_strand_id
1 'polypeptide(L)'
;MLALIVLSLPFVLSVKVCISPRQFARQFSRNCIDVVVGSFEIEARNLLAFTELLNSDEYNYRQHYDIIVESPERTEQLQTLIKQESLHGEPLLSVSKLVINPQLAQTMFSNGRRYSGVLVSKLPVNNLEQVEFYWSNSHLFRRIICYALENQMHLVEDWDWLYGYLNVAGSDTARWLLFKIGVDMSAAMLYRFVYKFPSLMSAYLEWSGPDYLLQAINVHLVRLIYGVQLTSAQLHALKRGCREVTNIRLLQLVEWVLSPSSGASQKGYSALLESLYRLALFQNNRIVWTIIGHVIRLCDLFYMPNCAEIVAKYLQTVKMENTCPWMARALISKHHNISSPIITRFPATFIPYQRLPLPLVRSLWLRDSPLTTWIGQALPVRDVSILIKNFQRGIMGLPVNLDSSLDAGEMCCTEWFITKFTSLGPSDKIELLRAMIVSWPYLIFQRLQVRHPLIYDDVDADWETYFHRLTYRLDIDRLYLLDLWELAGQTNVMTYFTPSTLQQLLTAKQ
;
A
#
# COMPACT_ATOMS: atom_id res chain seq x y z
N MET A 1 28.69 -20.88 29.09
CA MET A 1 27.75 -21.73 28.33
C MET A 1 28.30 -22.14 26.96
N LEU A 2 28.79 -21.20 26.14
CA LEU A 2 29.45 -21.49 24.84
C LEU A 2 30.63 -22.48 24.92
N ALA A 3 31.48 -22.40 25.95
CA ALA A 3 32.61 -23.33 26.13
C ALA A 3 32.19 -24.80 26.39
N LEU A 4 31.00 -25.01 26.96
CA LEU A 4 30.45 -26.35 27.22
C LEU A 4 29.82 -26.96 25.97
N ILE A 5 29.22 -26.13 25.10
CA ILE A 5 28.65 -26.53 23.80
C ILE A 5 29.75 -27.01 22.85
N VAL A 6 30.89 -26.33 22.82
CA VAL A 6 32.03 -26.66 21.93
C VAL A 6 32.65 -28.02 22.28
N LEU A 7 32.70 -28.40 23.56
CA LEU A 7 33.24 -29.70 24.00
C LEU A 7 32.27 -30.86 23.76
N SER A 8 30.97 -30.60 23.58
CA SER A 8 29.94 -31.61 23.34
C SER A 8 29.55 -31.82 21.87
N LEU A 9 30.03 -30.99 20.95
CA LEU A 9 29.70 -31.03 19.51
C LEU A 9 29.78 -32.43 18.85
N PRO A 10 30.75 -33.32 19.14
CA PRO A 10 30.77 -34.64 18.50
C PRO A 10 29.67 -35.61 18.98
N PHE A 11 28.92 -35.28 20.04
CA PHE A 11 27.80 -36.09 20.56
C PHE A 11 26.43 -35.42 20.38
N VAL A 12 26.39 -34.20 19.84
CA VAL A 12 25.15 -33.46 19.61
C VAL A 12 24.63 -33.81 18.21
N LEU A 13 23.64 -34.71 18.15
CA LEU A 13 22.95 -35.07 16.89
C LEU A 13 22.08 -33.92 16.36
N SER A 14 21.54 -33.07 17.23
CA SER A 14 20.84 -31.84 16.85
C SER A 14 20.78 -30.82 18.00
N VAL A 15 20.72 -29.53 17.65
CA VAL A 15 20.46 -28.43 18.60
C VAL A 15 19.06 -27.89 18.33
N LYS A 16 18.17 -27.96 19.32
CA LYS A 16 16.85 -27.32 19.26
C LYS A 16 16.92 -25.97 19.96
N VAL A 17 16.71 -24.90 19.21
CA VAL A 17 16.64 -23.54 19.74
C VAL A 17 15.17 -23.08 19.69
N CYS A 18 14.60 -22.74 20.84
CA CYS A 18 13.23 -22.22 20.97
C CYS A 18 13.31 -20.72 21.25
N ILE A 19 12.97 -19.89 20.25
CA ILE A 19 12.97 -18.43 20.37
C ILE A 19 11.64 -17.91 19.84
N SER A 20 11.04 -16.92 20.51
CA SER A 20 9.84 -16.27 19.99
C SER A 20 10.16 -15.39 18.78
N PRO A 21 9.23 -15.18 17.82
CA PRO A 21 9.47 -14.29 16.68
C PRO A 21 9.97 -12.89 17.10
N ARG A 22 9.44 -12.27 18.15
CA ARG A 22 9.96 -10.99 18.64
C ARG A 22 11.40 -11.06 19.16
N GLN A 23 11.76 -12.10 19.90
CA GLN A 23 13.13 -12.27 20.39
C GLN A 23 14.10 -12.53 19.23
N PHE A 24 13.67 -13.30 18.24
CA PHE A 24 14.46 -13.64 17.07
C PHE A 24 14.83 -12.39 16.26
N ALA A 25 13.87 -11.49 16.00
CA ALA A 25 14.13 -10.24 15.30
C ALA A 25 15.06 -9.29 16.09
N ARG A 26 15.00 -9.31 17.42
CA ARG A 26 15.76 -8.40 18.29
C ARG A 26 17.19 -8.85 18.56
N GLN A 27 17.43 -10.15 18.66
CA GLN A 27 18.72 -10.69 19.11
C GLN A 27 19.65 -11.06 17.96
N PHE A 28 19.12 -11.28 16.76
CA PHE A 28 19.88 -11.82 15.65
C PHE A 28 20.11 -10.77 14.57
N SER A 29 21.24 -10.87 13.88
CA SER A 29 21.54 -10.03 12.71
C SER A 29 20.65 -10.38 11.53
N ARG A 30 20.56 -9.48 10.55
CA ARG A 30 19.89 -9.75 9.27
C ARG A 30 20.39 -11.03 8.62
N ASN A 31 21.71 -11.22 8.55
CA ASN A 31 22.32 -12.39 7.93
C ASN A 31 21.89 -13.69 8.64
N CYS A 32 21.82 -13.68 9.97
CA CYS A 32 21.34 -14.83 10.73
C CYS A 32 19.87 -15.15 10.41
N ILE A 33 19.03 -14.12 10.35
CA ILE A 33 17.61 -14.28 10.00
C ILE A 33 17.46 -14.79 8.57
N ASP A 34 18.17 -14.19 7.61
CA ASP A 34 18.20 -14.58 6.20
C ASP A 34 18.61 -16.05 6.02
N VAL A 35 19.64 -16.51 6.74
CA VAL A 35 20.06 -17.91 6.73
C VAL A 35 18.95 -18.82 7.24
N VAL A 36 18.34 -18.51 8.39
CA VAL A 36 17.27 -19.34 8.97
C VAL A 36 16.05 -19.39 8.06
N VAL A 37 15.62 -18.26 7.50
CA VAL A 37 14.46 -18.23 6.60
C VAL A 37 14.76 -18.84 5.23
N GLY A 38 16.03 -18.90 4.82
CA GLY A 38 16.48 -19.54 3.59
C GLY A 38 16.71 -21.05 3.72
N SER A 39 17.05 -21.54 4.91
CA SER A 39 17.49 -22.92 5.12
C SER A 39 16.45 -23.83 5.77
N PHE A 40 15.19 -23.39 5.92
CA PHE A 40 14.17 -24.24 6.55
C PHE A 40 13.84 -25.46 5.67
N GLU A 41 13.62 -26.61 6.27
CA GLU A 41 13.29 -27.83 5.54
C GLU A 41 11.80 -27.85 5.15
N ILE A 42 11.48 -28.14 3.87
CA ILE A 42 10.12 -28.15 3.35
C ILE A 42 9.42 -29.48 3.69
N GLU A 43 9.12 -29.66 4.98
CA GLU A 43 8.30 -30.75 5.52
C GLU A 43 7.01 -30.18 6.14
N ALA A 44 5.93 -30.97 6.20
CA ALA A 44 4.62 -30.51 6.69
C ALA A 44 4.67 -29.80 8.07
N ARG A 45 5.43 -30.36 9.03
CA ARG A 45 5.59 -29.78 10.37
C ARG A 45 6.34 -28.44 10.36
N ASN A 46 7.39 -28.34 9.55
CA ASN A 46 8.26 -27.17 9.47
C ASN A 46 7.57 -26.07 8.66
N LEU A 47 6.82 -26.45 7.63
CA LEU A 47 6.03 -25.56 6.81
C LEU A 47 5.02 -24.77 7.65
N LEU A 48 4.34 -25.42 8.60
CA LEU A 48 3.37 -24.76 9.47
C LEU A 48 4.04 -23.75 10.42
N ALA A 49 5.13 -24.16 11.09
CA ALA A 49 5.88 -23.24 11.95
C ALA A 49 6.48 -22.06 11.16
N PHE A 50 6.92 -22.32 9.93
CA PHE A 50 7.49 -21.31 9.06
C PHE A 50 6.43 -20.35 8.52
N THR A 51 5.25 -20.85 8.14
CA THR A 51 4.12 -19.99 7.71
C THR A 51 3.63 -19.11 8.86
N GLU A 52 3.64 -19.61 10.10
CA GLU A 52 3.38 -18.82 11.31
C GLU A 52 4.43 -17.74 11.52
N LEU A 53 5.72 -18.07 11.38
CA LEU A 53 6.82 -17.08 11.48
C LEU A 53 6.66 -15.95 10.46
N LEU A 54 6.40 -16.31 9.20
CA LEU A 54 6.19 -15.33 8.11
C LEU A 54 4.91 -14.49 8.28
N ASN A 55 3.92 -14.99 9.02
CA ASN A 55 2.68 -14.27 9.32
C ASN A 55 2.69 -13.57 10.69
N SER A 56 3.83 -13.61 11.41
CA SER A 56 3.96 -12.99 12.72
C SER A 56 3.49 -11.53 12.71
N ASP A 57 2.68 -11.16 13.69
CA ASP A 57 2.30 -9.77 13.97
C ASP A 57 3.36 -9.03 14.81
N GLU A 58 4.52 -9.64 15.03
CA GLU A 58 5.61 -9.06 15.81
C GLU A 58 6.69 -8.44 14.92
N TYR A 59 7.01 -9.01 13.75
CA TYR A 59 8.01 -8.49 12.82
C TYR A 59 7.75 -8.99 11.39
N ASN A 60 8.05 -8.18 10.38
CA ASN A 60 7.92 -8.58 8.98
C ASN A 60 9.07 -9.50 8.57
N TYR A 61 8.95 -10.80 8.79
CA TYR A 61 9.92 -11.80 8.33
C TYR A 61 9.93 -12.02 6.82
N ARG A 62 8.90 -11.58 6.10
CA ARG A 62 8.77 -11.81 4.66
C ARG A 62 9.77 -11.00 3.87
N GLN A 63 10.14 -9.81 4.35
CA GLN A 63 11.19 -9.00 3.73
C GLN A 63 12.53 -9.75 3.60
N HIS A 64 12.76 -10.76 4.44
CA HIS A 64 13.93 -11.64 4.40
C HIS A 64 13.72 -12.81 3.44
N TYR A 65 12.57 -13.46 3.52
CA TYR A 65 12.29 -14.67 2.73
C TYR A 65 12.04 -14.39 1.25
N ASP A 66 11.32 -13.30 0.94
CA ASP A 66 10.90 -12.98 -0.42
C ASP A 66 12.10 -12.69 -1.33
N ILE A 67 13.19 -12.15 -0.78
CA ILE A 67 14.40 -11.77 -1.52
C ILE A 67 15.34 -12.94 -1.85
N ILE A 68 15.06 -14.15 -1.32
CA ILE A 68 15.93 -15.30 -1.49
C ILE A 68 15.68 -15.96 -2.86
N VAL A 69 16.75 -16.07 -3.65
CA VAL A 69 16.79 -16.91 -4.85
C VAL A 69 16.95 -18.36 -4.43
N GLU A 70 16.00 -19.20 -4.81
CA GLU A 70 15.93 -20.60 -4.43
C GLU A 70 16.86 -21.46 -5.29
N SER A 71 17.41 -22.51 -4.68
CA SER A 71 18.14 -23.53 -5.44
C SER A 71 17.19 -24.31 -6.34
N PRO A 72 17.70 -25.00 -7.39
CA PRO A 72 16.88 -25.87 -8.23
C PRO A 72 16.12 -26.94 -7.42
N GLU A 73 16.80 -27.61 -6.48
CA GLU A 73 16.23 -28.68 -5.65
C GLU A 73 15.09 -28.15 -4.78
N ARG A 74 15.30 -26.97 -4.18
CA ARG A 74 14.30 -26.33 -3.34
C ARG A 74 13.13 -25.77 -4.14
N THR A 75 13.40 -25.31 -5.36
CA THR A 75 12.36 -24.93 -6.32
C THR A 75 11.45 -26.12 -6.64
N GLU A 76 12.02 -27.30 -6.91
CA GLU A 76 11.23 -28.52 -7.13
C GLU A 76 10.36 -28.88 -5.93
N GLN A 77 10.89 -28.78 -4.71
CA GLN A 77 10.13 -28.98 -3.48
C GLN A 77 8.97 -27.99 -3.34
N LEU A 78 9.23 -26.68 -3.53
CA LEU A 78 8.20 -25.63 -3.49
C LEU A 78 7.14 -25.82 -4.59
N GLN A 79 7.50 -26.34 -5.76
CA GLN A 79 6.54 -26.61 -6.83
C GLN A 79 5.48 -27.64 -6.45
N THR A 80 5.79 -28.57 -5.54
CA THR A 80 4.80 -29.53 -5.01
C THR A 80 3.69 -28.84 -4.20
N LEU A 81 4.01 -27.68 -3.60
CA LEU A 81 3.11 -26.90 -2.75
C LEU A 81 2.21 -25.94 -3.52
N ILE A 82 2.45 -25.71 -4.82
CA ILE A 82 1.66 -24.82 -5.69
C ILE A 82 0.16 -25.19 -5.74
N LYS A 83 -0.21 -26.43 -5.41
CA LYS A 83 -1.62 -26.82 -5.37
C LYS A 83 -2.35 -26.38 -4.09
N GLN A 84 -1.61 -25.92 -3.08
CA GLN A 84 -2.16 -25.54 -1.78
C GLN A 84 -2.50 -24.05 -1.77
N GLU A 85 -3.77 -23.72 -2.05
CA GLU A 85 -4.23 -22.33 -2.17
C GLU A 85 -4.02 -21.48 -0.91
N SER A 86 -3.91 -22.10 0.28
CA SER A 86 -3.61 -21.44 1.54
C SER A 86 -2.19 -20.87 1.63
N LEU A 87 -1.29 -21.29 0.74
CA LEU A 87 0.09 -20.81 0.68
C LEU A 87 0.29 -19.69 -0.34
N HIS A 88 -0.72 -19.41 -1.17
CA HIS A 88 -0.66 -18.38 -2.22
C HIS A 88 -0.79 -16.98 -1.63
N GLY A 89 -0.06 -16.03 -2.22
CA GLY A 89 -0.11 -14.61 -1.83
C GLY A 89 0.69 -14.36 -0.55
N GLU A 90 0.20 -14.87 0.57
CA GLU A 90 0.92 -14.87 1.84
C GLU A 90 0.60 -16.18 2.57
N PRO A 91 1.59 -16.86 3.16
CA PRO A 91 2.94 -16.36 3.44
C PRO A 91 4.06 -16.83 2.49
N LEU A 92 3.92 -17.96 1.78
CA LEU A 92 5.06 -18.64 1.16
C LEU A 92 5.22 -18.37 -0.34
N LEU A 93 4.12 -18.39 -1.09
CA LEU A 93 4.10 -18.20 -2.53
C LEU A 93 3.62 -16.78 -2.85
N SER A 94 4.32 -15.80 -2.27
CA SER A 94 4.09 -14.38 -2.51
C SER A 94 4.47 -13.98 -3.92
N VAL A 95 3.91 -12.87 -4.39
CA VAL A 95 4.23 -12.33 -5.73
C VAL A 95 5.72 -12.05 -5.82
N SER A 96 6.28 -11.37 -4.82
CA SER A 96 7.71 -11.10 -4.69
C SER A 96 8.56 -12.36 -4.77
N LYS A 97 8.14 -13.45 -4.09
CA LYS A 97 8.85 -14.72 -4.16
C LYS A 97 8.80 -15.36 -5.54
N LEU A 98 7.64 -15.34 -6.18
CA LEU A 98 7.43 -15.84 -7.54
C LEU A 98 8.26 -15.03 -8.56
N VAL A 99 8.35 -13.72 -8.40
CA VAL A 99 9.18 -12.81 -9.21
C VAL A 99 10.65 -13.21 -9.15
N ILE A 100 11.17 -13.40 -7.94
CA ILE A 100 12.59 -13.72 -7.71
C ILE A 100 12.95 -15.14 -8.15
N ASN A 101 11.94 -16.00 -8.31
CA ASN A 101 12.10 -17.40 -8.72
C ASN A 101 11.29 -17.70 -10.00
N PRO A 102 11.78 -17.31 -11.20
CA PRO A 102 11.00 -17.38 -12.45
C PRO A 102 10.49 -18.78 -12.80
N GLN A 103 11.22 -19.83 -12.45
CA GLN A 103 10.79 -21.21 -12.66
C GLN A 103 9.56 -21.57 -11.83
N LEU A 104 9.50 -21.09 -10.58
CA LEU A 104 8.35 -21.28 -9.69
C LEU A 104 7.11 -20.54 -10.24
N ALA A 105 7.29 -19.29 -10.66
CA ALA A 105 6.24 -18.50 -11.31
C ALA A 105 5.74 -19.15 -12.62
N GLN A 106 6.65 -19.64 -13.46
CA GLN A 106 6.28 -20.32 -14.70
C GLN A 106 5.41 -21.55 -14.38
N THR A 107 5.77 -22.36 -13.39
CA THR A 107 4.96 -23.52 -12.98
C THR A 107 3.60 -23.12 -12.41
N MET A 108 3.53 -22.01 -11.66
CA MET A 108 2.28 -21.44 -11.15
C MET A 108 1.33 -21.01 -12.28
N PHE A 109 1.85 -20.26 -13.27
CA PHE A 109 1.01 -19.60 -14.28
C PHE A 109 0.89 -20.34 -15.64
N SER A 110 1.65 -21.40 -15.91
CA SER A 110 1.65 -22.07 -17.23
C SER A 110 0.52 -23.08 -17.44
N ASN A 111 -0.20 -23.49 -16.40
CA ASN A 111 -1.16 -24.61 -16.45
C ASN A 111 -2.61 -24.21 -16.16
N GLY A 112 -2.97 -22.93 -16.31
CA GLY A 112 -4.31 -22.43 -15.98
C GLY A 112 -4.70 -22.63 -14.51
N ARG A 113 -3.72 -22.78 -13.62
CA ARG A 113 -3.95 -22.95 -12.18
C ARG A 113 -4.43 -21.64 -11.58
N ARG A 114 -5.35 -21.75 -10.63
CA ARG A 114 -5.85 -20.60 -9.89
C ARG A 114 -4.83 -20.18 -8.82
N TYR A 115 -4.26 -19.00 -8.98
CA TYR A 115 -3.58 -18.29 -7.92
C TYR A 115 -4.59 -17.47 -7.11
N SER A 116 -4.63 -17.70 -5.80
CA SER A 116 -5.57 -17.08 -4.84
C SER A 116 -4.99 -15.84 -4.14
N GLY A 117 -3.68 -15.60 -4.25
CA GLY A 117 -3.04 -14.38 -3.74
C GLY A 117 -3.28 -13.16 -4.63
N VAL A 118 -3.18 -11.95 -4.10
CA VAL A 118 -3.37 -10.71 -4.89
C VAL A 118 -2.07 -10.34 -5.60
N LEU A 119 -2.07 -10.38 -6.94
CA LEU A 119 -0.88 -10.15 -7.76
C LEU A 119 -0.49 -8.68 -7.88
N VAL A 120 -1.49 -7.82 -7.99
CA VAL A 120 -1.32 -6.47 -8.54
C VAL A 120 -1.05 -5.42 -7.45
N SER A 121 -1.58 -5.62 -6.23
CA SER A 121 -1.36 -4.69 -5.10
C SER A 121 -0.01 -4.84 -4.39
N LYS A 122 0.75 -5.90 -4.69
CA LYS A 122 1.97 -6.26 -3.96
C LYS A 122 3.19 -6.40 -4.85
N LEU A 123 3.16 -5.80 -6.04
CA LEU A 123 4.34 -5.73 -6.88
C LEU A 123 5.36 -4.81 -6.21
N PRO A 124 6.66 -5.17 -6.16
CA PRO A 124 7.68 -4.39 -5.46
C PRO A 124 8.05 -3.12 -6.24
N VAL A 125 7.13 -2.17 -6.41
CA VAL A 125 7.28 -1.00 -7.30
C VAL A 125 8.43 -0.06 -6.88
N ASN A 126 8.83 -0.11 -5.61
CA ASN A 126 9.76 0.86 -5.02
C ASN A 126 11.23 0.44 -5.12
N ASN A 127 11.55 -0.76 -5.59
CA ASN A 127 12.93 -1.21 -5.78
C ASN A 127 13.20 -1.41 -7.28
N LEU A 128 13.73 -0.37 -7.93
CA LEU A 128 14.05 -0.36 -9.36
C LEU A 128 14.88 -1.58 -9.80
N GLU A 129 15.79 -2.10 -8.97
CA GLU A 129 16.60 -3.27 -9.30
C GLU A 129 15.77 -4.58 -9.33
N GLN A 130 14.90 -4.79 -8.33
CA GLN A 130 13.98 -5.94 -8.32
C GLN A 130 12.99 -5.89 -9.47
N VAL A 131 12.65 -4.66 -9.83
CA VAL A 131 11.70 -4.30 -10.84
C VAL A 131 12.29 -4.50 -12.25
N GLU A 132 13.53 -4.09 -12.50
CA GLU A 132 14.29 -4.42 -13.70
C GLU A 132 14.51 -5.93 -13.85
N PHE A 133 14.86 -6.63 -12.76
CA PHE A 133 14.97 -8.08 -12.74
C PHE A 133 13.64 -8.75 -13.11
N TYR A 134 12.53 -8.30 -12.54
CA TYR A 134 11.18 -8.79 -12.85
C TYR A 134 10.81 -8.59 -14.32
N TRP A 135 11.24 -7.47 -14.90
CA TRP A 135 10.92 -7.09 -16.28
C TRP A 135 11.84 -7.69 -17.33
N SER A 136 12.94 -8.32 -16.92
CA SER A 136 13.83 -9.07 -17.83
C SER A 136 13.13 -10.26 -18.51
N ASN A 137 12.12 -10.88 -17.86
CA ASN A 137 11.30 -11.95 -18.43
C ASN A 137 9.93 -11.45 -18.90
N SER A 138 9.92 -10.74 -20.03
CA SER A 138 8.73 -10.08 -20.58
C SER A 138 7.54 -11.03 -20.83
N HIS A 139 7.79 -12.30 -21.20
CA HIS A 139 6.73 -13.28 -21.43
C HIS A 139 6.03 -13.72 -20.14
N LEU A 140 6.79 -14.05 -19.10
CA LEU A 140 6.24 -14.43 -17.80
C LEU A 140 5.47 -13.27 -17.19
N PHE A 141 6.03 -12.06 -17.26
CA PHE A 141 5.38 -10.85 -16.80
C PHE A 141 4.02 -10.63 -17.50
N ARG A 142 3.97 -10.70 -18.83
CA ARG A 142 2.72 -10.55 -19.59
C ARG A 142 1.68 -11.58 -19.15
N ARG A 143 2.09 -12.83 -18.88
CA ARG A 143 1.18 -13.87 -18.35
C ARG A 143 0.62 -13.51 -16.97
N ILE A 144 1.47 -13.05 -16.05
CA ILE A 144 1.06 -12.63 -14.70
C ILE A 144 0.05 -11.48 -14.78
N ILE A 145 0.34 -10.45 -15.58
CA ILE A 145 -0.56 -9.32 -15.76
C ILE A 145 -1.86 -9.74 -16.42
N CYS A 146 -1.83 -10.52 -17.51
CA CYS A 146 -3.06 -11.04 -18.13
C CYS A 146 -3.93 -11.80 -17.12
N TYR A 147 -3.31 -12.70 -16.34
CA TYR A 147 -4.02 -13.44 -15.30
C TYR A 147 -4.66 -12.50 -14.27
N ALA A 148 -3.92 -11.50 -13.80
CA ALA A 148 -4.43 -10.58 -12.79
C ALA A 148 -5.53 -9.65 -13.34
N LEU A 149 -5.41 -9.20 -14.59
CA LEU A 149 -6.46 -8.45 -15.28
C LEU A 149 -7.76 -9.26 -15.37
N GLU A 150 -7.64 -10.53 -15.77
CA GLU A 150 -8.77 -11.43 -15.98
C GLU A 150 -9.41 -11.90 -14.67
N ASN A 151 -8.64 -12.08 -13.59
CA ASN A 151 -9.14 -12.75 -12.38
C ASN A 151 -9.19 -11.87 -11.12
N GLN A 152 -8.44 -10.77 -11.06
CA GLN A 152 -8.13 -10.10 -9.78
C GLN A 152 -8.29 -8.58 -9.78
N MET A 153 -8.78 -7.99 -10.87
CA MET A 153 -8.95 -6.53 -10.97
C MET A 153 -9.88 -5.92 -9.90
N HIS A 154 -10.81 -6.70 -9.36
CA HIS A 154 -11.68 -6.27 -8.25
C HIS A 154 -10.94 -6.21 -6.90
N LEU A 155 -9.75 -6.81 -6.78
CA LEU A 155 -8.93 -6.84 -5.56
C LEU A 155 -7.83 -5.77 -5.56
N VAL A 156 -7.77 -4.92 -6.58
CA VAL A 156 -6.69 -3.93 -6.72
C VAL A 156 -6.80 -2.87 -5.62
N GLU A 157 -5.73 -2.75 -4.84
CA GLU A 157 -5.64 -1.82 -3.71
C GLU A 157 -5.12 -0.44 -4.09
N ASP A 158 -4.31 -0.33 -5.14
CA ASP A 158 -3.82 0.93 -5.70
C ASP A 158 -3.36 0.73 -7.15
N TRP A 159 -2.94 1.83 -7.79
CA TRP A 159 -2.44 1.82 -9.16
C TRP A 159 -0.93 2.11 -9.23
N ASP A 160 -0.21 1.96 -8.13
CA ASP A 160 1.21 2.32 -8.09
C ASP A 160 2.04 1.30 -8.85
N TRP A 161 1.65 0.02 -8.83
CA TRP A 161 2.22 -1.01 -9.70
C TRP A 161 2.18 -0.62 -11.19
N LEU A 162 1.08 -0.01 -11.64
CA LEU A 162 0.90 0.40 -13.03
C LEU A 162 1.81 1.58 -13.33
N TYR A 163 1.95 2.52 -12.39
CA TYR A 163 2.86 3.64 -12.52
C TYR A 163 4.32 3.17 -12.61
N GLY A 164 4.77 2.27 -11.74
CA GLY A 164 6.10 1.68 -11.83
C GLY A 164 6.31 0.97 -13.15
N TYR A 165 5.36 0.10 -13.54
CA TYR A 165 5.44 -0.59 -14.82
C TYR A 165 5.62 0.34 -16.02
N LEU A 166 4.78 1.37 -16.11
CA LEU A 166 4.88 2.35 -17.19
C LEU A 166 6.19 3.13 -17.15
N ASN A 167 6.86 3.23 -16.00
CA ASN A 167 8.12 3.95 -15.89
C ASN A 167 9.28 3.30 -16.64
N VAL A 168 9.25 1.99 -16.86
CA VAL A 168 10.25 1.31 -17.70
C VAL A 168 9.72 0.80 -19.02
N ALA A 169 8.40 0.70 -19.17
CA ALA A 169 7.86 0.01 -20.31
C ALA A 169 8.20 0.81 -21.57
N GLY A 170 8.62 0.14 -22.63
CA GLY A 170 8.66 0.75 -23.95
C GLY A 170 7.25 1.10 -24.44
N SER A 171 7.13 2.07 -25.34
CA SER A 171 5.85 2.55 -25.88
C SER A 171 4.96 1.42 -26.42
N ASP A 172 5.53 0.43 -27.11
CA ASP A 172 4.77 -0.71 -27.66
C ASP A 172 4.17 -1.60 -26.58
N THR A 173 4.90 -1.78 -25.48
CA THR A 173 4.47 -2.58 -24.35
C THR A 173 3.41 -1.85 -23.52
N ALA A 174 3.56 -0.53 -23.33
CA ALA A 174 2.51 0.30 -22.75
C ALA A 174 1.24 0.30 -23.62
N ARG A 175 1.39 0.38 -24.96
CA ARG A 175 0.27 0.30 -25.90
C ARG A 175 -0.43 -1.07 -25.85
N TRP A 176 0.32 -2.17 -25.81
CA TRP A 176 -0.23 -3.50 -25.61
C TRP A 176 -1.07 -3.59 -24.33
N LEU A 177 -0.53 -3.10 -23.20
CA LEU A 177 -1.23 -3.16 -21.93
C LEU A 177 -2.49 -2.28 -21.93
N LEU A 178 -2.42 -1.07 -22.53
CA LEU A 178 -3.57 -0.18 -22.71
C LEU A 178 -4.72 -0.93 -23.39
N PHE A 179 -4.45 -1.61 -24.51
CA PHE A 179 -5.47 -2.37 -25.23
C PHE A 179 -5.94 -3.60 -24.46
N LYS A 180 -5.05 -4.29 -23.75
CA LYS A 180 -5.41 -5.47 -22.96
C LYS A 180 -6.32 -5.12 -21.78
N ILE A 181 -6.10 -3.97 -21.13
CA ILE A 181 -6.96 -3.43 -20.07
C ILE A 181 -8.24 -2.86 -20.67
N GLY A 182 -8.16 -2.29 -21.87
CA GLY A 182 -9.13 -1.45 -22.54
C GLY A 182 -10.56 -1.43 -22.01
N VAL A 183 -11.24 -2.58 -22.01
CA VAL A 183 -12.63 -2.68 -21.54
C VAL A 183 -12.72 -2.27 -20.08
N ASP A 184 -11.87 -2.82 -19.21
CA ASP A 184 -11.76 -2.57 -17.77
C ASP A 184 -11.09 -1.25 -17.37
N MET A 185 -10.83 -0.35 -18.33
CA MET A 185 -10.14 0.91 -18.06
C MET A 185 -10.97 1.80 -17.12
N SER A 186 -10.35 2.27 -16.04
CA SER A 186 -10.87 3.35 -15.20
C SER A 186 -10.19 4.67 -15.52
N ALA A 187 -10.81 5.79 -15.14
CA ALA A 187 -10.19 7.11 -15.25
C ALA A 187 -8.83 7.18 -14.53
N ALA A 188 -8.71 6.57 -13.34
CA ALA A 188 -7.43 6.50 -12.61
C ALA A 188 -6.32 5.78 -13.39
N MET A 189 -6.66 4.65 -14.03
CA MET A 189 -5.70 3.90 -14.85
C MET A 189 -5.31 4.68 -16.12
N LEU A 190 -6.30 5.24 -16.82
CA LEU A 190 -6.09 6.03 -18.03
C LEU A 190 -5.17 7.23 -17.76
N TYR A 191 -5.35 7.90 -16.62
CA TYR A 191 -4.47 8.97 -16.19
C TYR A 191 -3.00 8.51 -16.11
N ARG A 192 -2.72 7.34 -15.51
CA ARG A 192 -1.34 6.82 -15.43
C ARG A 192 -0.73 6.59 -16.82
N PHE A 193 -1.49 6.03 -17.76
CA PHE A 193 -1.04 5.86 -19.15
C PHE A 193 -0.70 7.18 -19.83
N VAL A 194 -1.61 8.15 -19.77
CA VAL A 194 -1.49 9.41 -20.50
C VAL A 194 -0.48 10.35 -19.85
N TYR A 195 -0.34 10.29 -18.53
CA TYR A 195 0.70 11.02 -17.80
C TYR A 195 2.10 10.59 -18.27
N LYS A 196 2.33 9.28 -18.43
CA LYS A 196 3.64 8.76 -18.88
C LYS A 196 3.81 8.82 -20.41
N PHE A 197 2.76 8.50 -21.17
CA PHE A 197 2.76 8.44 -22.62
C PHE A 197 1.56 9.23 -23.19
N PRO A 198 1.69 10.56 -23.36
CA PRO A 198 0.58 11.41 -23.80
C PRO A 198 -0.06 10.99 -25.13
N SER A 199 0.72 10.38 -26.03
CA SER A 199 0.24 9.85 -27.32
C SER A 199 -0.79 8.72 -27.19
N LEU A 200 -0.81 7.99 -26.07
CA LEU A 200 -1.74 6.90 -25.84
C LEU A 200 -3.20 7.37 -25.67
N MET A 201 -3.43 8.65 -25.36
CA MET A 201 -4.79 9.21 -25.34
C MET A 201 -5.46 9.10 -26.72
N SER A 202 -4.71 9.36 -27.80
CA SER A 202 -5.22 9.23 -29.16
C SER A 202 -5.52 7.77 -29.50
N ALA A 203 -4.62 6.86 -29.14
CA ALA A 203 -4.82 5.42 -29.35
C ALA A 203 -6.01 4.87 -28.57
N TYR A 204 -6.29 5.40 -27.38
CA TYR A 204 -7.50 5.08 -26.63
C TYR A 204 -8.74 5.56 -27.40
N LEU A 205 -8.81 6.85 -27.77
CA LEU A 205 -9.95 7.46 -28.46
C LEU A 205 -10.24 6.90 -29.88
N GLU A 206 -9.25 6.29 -30.53
CA GLU A 206 -9.41 5.62 -31.83
C GLU A 206 -10.24 4.33 -31.74
N TRP A 207 -10.46 3.80 -30.54
CA TRP A 207 -11.22 2.57 -30.36
C TRP A 207 -12.72 2.81 -30.59
N SER A 208 -13.24 2.32 -31.71
CA SER A 208 -14.67 2.28 -31.98
C SER A 208 -15.27 0.95 -31.46
N GLY A 209 -16.34 1.04 -30.68
CA GLY A 209 -16.98 -0.13 -30.10
C GLY A 209 -18.20 0.19 -29.22
N PRO A 210 -18.92 -0.83 -28.76
CA PRO A 210 -20.11 -0.67 -27.91
C PRO A 210 -19.80 0.04 -26.58
N ASP A 211 -18.55 -0.02 -26.12
CA ASP A 211 -18.09 0.57 -24.87
C ASP A 211 -17.62 2.03 -24.99
N TYR A 212 -17.77 2.65 -26.17
CA TYR A 212 -17.33 4.03 -26.42
C TYR A 212 -17.89 5.03 -25.41
N LEU A 213 -19.14 4.83 -24.96
CA LEU A 213 -19.76 5.66 -23.93
C LEU A 213 -18.93 5.68 -22.63
N LEU A 214 -18.51 4.51 -22.14
CA LEU A 214 -17.73 4.40 -20.91
C LEU A 214 -16.35 5.01 -21.07
N GLN A 215 -15.74 4.80 -22.23
CA GLN A 215 -14.48 5.43 -22.61
C GLN A 215 -14.59 6.96 -22.63
N ALA A 216 -15.62 7.53 -23.26
CA ALA A 216 -15.84 8.97 -23.31
C ALA A 216 -16.00 9.54 -21.89
N ILE A 217 -16.77 8.87 -21.03
CA ILE A 217 -16.94 9.27 -19.63
C ILE A 217 -15.60 9.25 -18.87
N ASN A 218 -14.80 8.19 -19.03
CA ASN A 218 -13.47 8.11 -18.42
C ASN A 218 -12.56 9.25 -18.89
N VAL A 219 -12.59 9.61 -20.17
CA VAL A 219 -11.80 10.74 -20.70
C VAL A 219 -12.25 12.06 -20.06
N HIS A 220 -13.55 12.30 -19.93
CA HIS A 220 -14.06 13.49 -19.23
C HIS A 220 -13.65 13.52 -17.75
N LEU A 221 -13.76 12.40 -17.04
CA LEU A 221 -13.30 12.26 -15.66
C LEU A 221 -11.80 12.52 -15.53
N VAL A 222 -10.98 12.05 -16.47
CA VAL A 222 -9.53 12.29 -16.45
C VAL A 222 -9.19 13.76 -16.60
N ARG A 223 -9.88 14.47 -17.50
CA ARG A 223 -9.71 15.92 -17.68
C ARG A 223 -10.07 16.69 -16.41
N LEU A 224 -11.19 16.32 -15.78
CA LEU A 224 -11.72 17.06 -14.63
C LEU A 224 -10.97 16.74 -13.32
N ILE A 225 -10.76 15.45 -13.02
CA ILE A 225 -10.15 15.00 -11.76
C ILE A 225 -8.64 15.21 -11.78
N TYR A 226 -7.98 14.94 -12.91
CA TYR A 226 -6.52 14.94 -13.00
C TYR A 226 -5.95 16.06 -13.88
N GLY A 227 -6.80 16.98 -14.37
CA GLY A 227 -6.35 18.18 -15.09
C GLY A 227 -5.73 17.92 -16.46
N VAL A 228 -5.93 16.74 -17.06
CA VAL A 228 -5.34 16.40 -18.36
C VAL A 228 -5.95 17.25 -19.47
N GLN A 229 -5.09 17.95 -20.22
CA GLN A 229 -5.51 18.74 -21.38
C GLN A 229 -5.56 17.87 -22.64
N LEU A 230 -6.64 17.99 -23.41
CA LEU A 230 -6.78 17.32 -24.70
C LEU A 230 -6.39 18.26 -25.84
N THR A 231 -5.73 17.71 -26.86
CA THR A 231 -5.48 18.45 -28.11
C THR A 231 -6.78 18.65 -28.90
N SER A 232 -6.80 19.61 -29.83
CA SER A 232 -7.94 19.83 -30.73
C SER A 232 -8.32 18.57 -31.51
N ALA A 233 -7.34 17.78 -31.93
CA ALA A 233 -7.56 16.51 -32.63
C ALA A 233 -8.25 15.46 -31.72
N GLN A 234 -7.82 15.35 -30.46
CA GLN A 234 -8.42 14.44 -29.48
C GLN A 234 -9.84 14.87 -29.10
N LEU A 235 -10.09 16.18 -28.93
CA LEU A 235 -11.43 16.71 -28.72
C LEU A 235 -12.34 16.44 -29.92
N HIS A 236 -11.83 16.55 -31.14
CA HIS A 236 -12.58 16.23 -32.34
C HIS A 236 -12.89 14.73 -32.42
N ALA A 237 -11.92 13.86 -32.10
CA ALA A 237 -12.12 12.41 -32.06
C ALA A 237 -13.18 12.01 -31.03
N LEU A 238 -13.12 12.60 -29.82
CA LEU A 238 -14.11 12.41 -28.77
C LEU A 238 -15.52 12.82 -29.26
N LYS A 239 -15.65 14.03 -29.82
CA LYS A 239 -16.94 14.52 -30.35
C LYS A 239 -17.46 13.70 -31.53
N ARG A 240 -16.59 13.09 -32.33
CA ARG A 240 -16.99 12.25 -33.47
C ARG A 240 -17.65 10.97 -32.97
N GLY A 241 -16.96 10.21 -32.12
CA GLY A 241 -17.52 8.95 -31.62
C GLY A 241 -18.77 9.16 -30.75
N CYS A 242 -18.90 10.31 -30.08
CA CYS A 242 -20.13 10.71 -29.38
C CYS A 242 -21.40 10.66 -30.27
N ARG A 243 -21.28 10.88 -31.58
CA ARG A 243 -22.41 10.82 -32.53
C ARG A 243 -22.87 9.40 -32.85
N GLU A 244 -22.02 8.41 -32.56
CA GLU A 244 -22.25 6.99 -32.90
C GLU A 244 -22.85 6.22 -31.70
N VAL A 245 -22.99 6.86 -30.54
CA VAL A 245 -23.48 6.23 -29.30
C VAL A 245 -25.01 6.31 -29.20
N THR A 246 -25.65 5.22 -28.78
CA THR A 246 -27.11 5.11 -28.61
C THR A 246 -27.67 5.91 -27.43
N ASN A 247 -26.87 6.19 -26.39
CA ASN A 247 -27.29 6.93 -25.19
C ASN A 247 -26.75 8.38 -25.16
N ILE A 248 -27.13 9.15 -26.18
CA ILE A 248 -26.71 10.55 -26.36
C ILE A 248 -27.06 11.41 -25.13
N ARG A 249 -28.19 11.13 -24.46
CA ARG A 249 -28.64 11.90 -23.28
C ARG A 249 -27.68 11.78 -22.09
N LEU A 250 -27.22 10.58 -21.77
CA LEU A 250 -26.25 10.38 -20.68
C LEU A 250 -24.94 11.09 -21.00
N LEU A 251 -24.48 11.00 -22.23
CA LEU A 251 -23.26 11.67 -22.67
C LEU A 251 -23.37 13.21 -22.62
N GLN A 252 -24.51 13.77 -23.04
CA GLN A 252 -24.79 15.21 -22.88
C GLN A 252 -24.79 15.64 -21.41
N LEU A 253 -25.36 14.83 -20.52
CA LEU A 253 -25.31 15.07 -19.07
C LEU A 253 -23.88 15.01 -18.54
N VAL A 254 -23.06 14.07 -19.01
CA VAL A 254 -21.63 13.95 -18.66
C VAL A 254 -20.87 15.19 -19.13
N GLU A 255 -21.04 15.60 -20.38
CA GLU A 255 -20.41 16.81 -20.93
C GLU A 255 -20.82 18.06 -20.15
N TRP A 256 -22.11 18.18 -19.80
CA TRP A 256 -22.62 19.34 -19.09
C TRP A 256 -22.29 19.35 -17.58
N VAL A 257 -22.20 18.20 -16.91
CA VAL A 257 -21.87 18.16 -15.48
C VAL A 257 -20.37 18.15 -15.25
N LEU A 258 -19.61 17.47 -16.13
CA LEU A 258 -18.16 17.32 -15.98
C LEU A 258 -17.34 18.33 -16.80
N SER A 259 -17.97 19.30 -17.48
CA SER A 259 -17.21 20.38 -18.12
C SER A 259 -16.70 21.37 -17.07
N PRO A 260 -15.42 21.78 -17.12
CA PRO A 260 -14.87 22.78 -16.21
C PRO A 260 -15.58 24.15 -16.27
N SER A 261 -16.27 24.44 -17.37
CA SER A 261 -16.90 25.74 -17.65
C SER A 261 -18.38 25.83 -17.27
N SER A 262 -19.02 24.69 -16.98
CA SER A 262 -20.43 24.62 -16.63
C SER A 262 -20.54 24.67 -15.12
N GLY A 263 -21.12 25.74 -14.57
CA GLY A 263 -21.56 25.78 -13.18
C GLY A 263 -22.67 24.75 -12.96
N ALA A 264 -22.29 23.48 -12.85
CA ALA A 264 -23.19 22.34 -12.86
C ALA A 264 -24.24 22.50 -11.77
N SER A 265 -25.52 22.49 -12.18
CA SER A 265 -26.61 22.58 -11.21
C SER A 265 -26.73 21.28 -10.42
N GLN A 266 -27.17 21.38 -9.17
CA GLN A 266 -27.49 20.21 -8.32
C GLN A 266 -28.41 19.21 -9.02
N LYS A 267 -29.40 19.71 -9.78
CA LYS A 267 -30.34 18.88 -10.56
C LYS A 267 -29.61 18.06 -11.64
N GLY A 268 -28.63 18.67 -12.30
CA GLY A 268 -27.83 18.01 -13.34
C GLY A 268 -26.98 16.88 -12.80
N TYR A 269 -26.28 17.14 -11.70
CA TYR A 269 -25.47 16.14 -11.04
C TYR A 269 -26.31 14.95 -10.54
N SER A 270 -27.47 15.22 -9.92
CA SER A 270 -28.41 14.17 -9.51
C SER A 270 -28.94 13.36 -10.70
N ALA A 271 -29.30 14.02 -11.81
CA ALA A 271 -29.77 13.34 -13.02
C ALA A 271 -28.67 12.47 -13.67
N LEU A 272 -27.42 12.93 -13.65
CA LEU A 272 -26.27 12.15 -14.09
C LEU A 272 -26.11 10.89 -13.22
N LEU A 273 -26.07 11.04 -11.90
CA LEU A 273 -25.95 9.89 -11.00
C LEU A 273 -27.09 8.89 -11.18
N GLU A 274 -28.33 9.35 -11.25
CA GLU A 274 -29.48 8.47 -11.46
C GLU A 274 -29.38 7.71 -12.79
N SER A 275 -28.96 8.38 -13.86
CA SER A 275 -28.75 7.76 -15.17
C SER A 275 -27.65 6.70 -15.14
N LEU A 276 -26.55 6.97 -14.41
CA LEU A 276 -25.47 6.00 -14.22
C LEU A 276 -25.89 4.81 -13.36
N TYR A 277 -26.67 5.03 -12.29
CA TYR A 277 -27.23 3.93 -11.49
C TYR A 277 -28.14 3.04 -12.32
N ARG A 278 -29.00 3.62 -13.17
CA ARG A 278 -29.84 2.84 -14.10
C ARG A 278 -28.95 2.02 -15.03
N LEU A 279 -27.93 2.62 -15.64
CA LEU A 279 -26.97 1.90 -16.50
C LEU A 279 -26.29 0.75 -15.75
N ALA A 280 -25.88 0.97 -14.50
CA ALA A 280 -25.23 -0.03 -13.66
C ALA A 280 -26.15 -1.21 -13.34
N LEU A 281 -27.45 -0.97 -13.13
CA LEU A 281 -28.44 -2.02 -12.93
C LEU A 281 -28.66 -2.88 -14.19
N PHE A 282 -28.56 -2.28 -15.38
CA PHE A 282 -28.69 -3.03 -16.65
C PHE A 282 -27.43 -3.83 -17.01
N GLN A 283 -26.23 -3.25 -16.86
CA GLN A 283 -24.99 -3.88 -17.32
C GLN A 283 -24.28 -4.70 -16.23
N ASN A 284 -24.59 -4.48 -14.95
CA ASN A 284 -23.89 -5.06 -13.78
C ASN A 284 -22.36 -5.12 -13.98
N ASN A 285 -21.76 -4.02 -14.43
CA ASN A 285 -20.36 -3.95 -14.86
C ASN A 285 -19.55 -3.09 -13.88
N ARG A 286 -18.40 -3.60 -13.41
CA ARG A 286 -17.44 -2.92 -12.52
C ARG A 286 -17.02 -1.54 -13.03
N ILE A 287 -16.83 -1.35 -14.34
CA ILE A 287 -16.40 -0.07 -14.91
C ILE A 287 -17.44 1.00 -14.64
N VAL A 288 -18.73 0.68 -14.83
CA VAL A 288 -19.83 1.60 -14.57
C VAL A 288 -19.86 2.00 -13.09
N TRP A 289 -19.68 1.03 -12.19
CA TRP A 289 -19.60 1.28 -10.75
C TRP A 289 -18.36 2.10 -10.35
N THR A 290 -17.25 1.95 -11.07
CA THR A 290 -16.04 2.76 -10.88
C THR A 290 -16.25 4.19 -11.39
N ILE A 291 -16.93 4.37 -12.52
CA ILE A 291 -17.36 5.68 -13.02
C ILE A 291 -18.29 6.36 -12.01
N ILE A 292 -19.29 5.65 -11.47
CA ILE A 292 -20.17 6.19 -10.42
C ILE A 292 -19.33 6.62 -9.21
N GLY A 293 -18.41 5.78 -8.74
CA GLY A 293 -17.52 6.14 -7.63
C GLY A 293 -16.71 7.41 -7.91
N HIS A 294 -16.15 7.55 -9.12
CA HIS A 294 -15.43 8.75 -9.53
C HIS A 294 -16.33 9.98 -9.59
N VAL A 295 -17.54 9.88 -10.13
CA VAL A 295 -18.51 10.98 -10.14
C VAL A 295 -18.84 11.38 -8.71
N ILE A 296 -19.13 10.42 -7.82
CA ILE A 296 -19.42 10.69 -6.40
C ILE A 296 -18.26 11.40 -5.71
N ARG A 297 -17.00 11.08 -6.03
CA ARG A 297 -15.84 11.80 -5.47
C ARG A 297 -15.80 13.29 -5.80
N LEU A 298 -16.52 13.72 -6.84
CA LEU A 298 -16.67 15.13 -7.22
C LEU A 298 -17.77 15.85 -6.44
N CYS A 299 -18.55 15.14 -5.62
CA CYS A 299 -19.67 15.70 -4.87
C CYS A 299 -19.26 16.92 -4.03
N ASP A 300 -18.13 16.81 -3.31
CA ASP A 300 -17.57 17.90 -2.51
C ASP A 300 -17.09 19.08 -3.37
N LEU A 301 -16.50 18.79 -4.54
CA LEU A 301 -16.01 19.81 -5.46
C LEU A 301 -17.14 20.65 -6.08
N PHE A 302 -18.32 20.04 -6.22
CA PHE A 302 -19.52 20.72 -6.71
C PHE A 302 -20.40 21.27 -5.58
N TYR A 303 -19.94 21.26 -4.32
CA TYR A 303 -20.68 21.76 -3.15
C TYR A 303 -22.09 21.18 -3.04
N MET A 304 -22.25 19.91 -3.39
CA MET A 304 -23.55 19.24 -3.35
C MET A 304 -24.00 19.04 -1.90
N PRO A 305 -25.25 19.37 -1.54
CA PRO A 305 -25.79 18.97 -0.25
C PRO A 305 -25.92 17.43 -0.22
N ASN A 306 -25.74 16.85 0.97
CA ASN A 306 -25.92 15.42 1.24
C ASN A 306 -24.92 14.45 0.57
N CYS A 307 -23.67 14.87 0.33
CA CYS A 307 -22.64 13.97 -0.21
C CYS A 307 -22.47 12.67 0.59
N ALA A 308 -22.54 12.75 1.93
CA ALA A 308 -22.48 11.56 2.79
C ALA A 308 -23.62 10.56 2.51
N GLU A 309 -24.84 11.03 2.23
CA GLU A 309 -25.98 10.16 1.89
C GLU A 309 -25.79 9.50 0.52
N ILE A 310 -25.25 10.25 -0.46
CA ILE A 310 -24.93 9.72 -1.80
C ILE A 310 -23.88 8.61 -1.70
N VAL A 311 -22.84 8.82 -0.89
CA VAL A 311 -21.78 7.83 -0.66
C VAL A 311 -22.33 6.62 0.07
N ALA A 312 -23.14 6.83 1.12
CA ALA A 312 -23.81 5.75 1.84
C ALA A 312 -24.67 4.90 0.90
N LYS A 313 -25.47 5.52 0.02
CA LYS A 313 -26.28 4.83 -0.98
C LYS A 313 -25.42 4.01 -1.94
N TYR A 314 -24.31 4.55 -2.42
CA TYR A 314 -23.37 3.81 -3.27
C TYR A 314 -22.82 2.58 -2.54
N LEU A 315 -22.26 2.77 -1.35
CA LEU A 315 -21.66 1.71 -0.55
C LEU A 315 -22.67 0.66 -0.12
N GLN A 316 -23.96 1.00 0.00
CA GLN A 316 -25.05 0.05 0.23
C GLN A 316 -25.49 -0.69 -1.03
N THR A 317 -25.38 -0.09 -2.21
CA THR A 317 -25.91 -0.69 -3.44
C THR A 317 -24.86 -1.53 -4.18
N VAL A 318 -23.60 -1.09 -4.18
CA VAL A 318 -22.54 -1.74 -4.95
C VAL A 318 -22.18 -3.11 -4.38
N LYS A 319 -22.03 -4.11 -5.24
CA LYS A 319 -21.48 -5.43 -4.88
C LYS A 319 -19.97 -5.36 -4.78
N MET A 320 -19.36 -6.16 -3.90
CA MET A 320 -17.90 -6.17 -3.70
C MET A 320 -17.12 -6.50 -4.98
N GLU A 321 -17.62 -7.41 -5.81
CA GLU A 321 -17.02 -7.77 -7.11
C GLU A 321 -17.00 -6.61 -8.13
N ASN A 322 -17.87 -5.61 -7.94
CA ASN A 322 -18.06 -4.47 -8.83
C ASN A 322 -17.37 -3.20 -8.35
N THR A 323 -16.66 -3.23 -7.22
CA THR A 323 -15.89 -2.08 -6.74
C THR A 323 -14.51 -2.55 -6.30
N CYS A 324 -13.54 -1.64 -6.34
CA CYS A 324 -12.17 -1.94 -5.94
C CYS A 324 -11.90 -1.35 -4.54
N PRO A 325 -11.01 -1.98 -3.75
CA PRO A 325 -10.61 -1.47 -2.44
C PRO A 325 -10.22 0.01 -2.44
N TRP A 326 -9.41 0.47 -3.40
CA TRP A 326 -8.99 1.87 -3.47
C TRP A 326 -10.16 2.87 -3.59
N MET A 327 -11.22 2.51 -4.32
CA MET A 327 -12.37 3.40 -4.53
C MET A 327 -13.21 3.49 -3.26
N ALA A 328 -13.50 2.33 -2.66
CA ALA A 328 -14.23 2.28 -1.38
C ALA A 328 -13.47 3.06 -0.30
N ARG A 329 -12.15 2.86 -0.19
CA ARG A 329 -11.30 3.61 0.74
C ARG A 329 -11.37 5.12 0.49
N ALA A 330 -11.19 5.56 -0.76
CA ALA A 330 -11.24 6.97 -1.12
C ALA A 330 -12.58 7.64 -0.76
N LEU A 331 -13.69 6.92 -0.91
CA LEU A 331 -15.03 7.40 -0.55
C LEU A 331 -15.25 7.42 0.97
N ILE A 332 -14.86 6.36 1.68
CA ILE A 332 -15.03 6.26 3.14
C ILE A 332 -14.15 7.29 3.87
N SER A 333 -12.90 7.48 3.41
CA SER A 333 -11.96 8.41 4.06
C SER A 333 -12.46 9.85 4.09
N LYS A 334 -13.18 10.29 3.06
CA LYS A 334 -13.69 11.66 2.97
C LYS A 334 -14.94 11.93 3.80
N HIS A 335 -15.74 10.91 4.10
CA HIS A 335 -17.06 11.08 4.70
C HIS A 335 -17.14 10.39 6.05
N HIS A 336 -16.72 11.12 7.08
CA HIS A 336 -16.50 10.53 8.38
C HIS A 336 -17.76 10.03 9.11
N ASN A 337 -18.94 10.48 8.67
CA ASN A 337 -20.24 10.22 9.30
C ASN A 337 -20.98 9.01 8.68
N ILE A 338 -20.36 8.28 7.76
CA ILE A 338 -20.96 7.04 7.22
C ILE A 338 -21.10 6.03 8.35
N SER A 339 -22.29 5.44 8.47
CA SER A 339 -22.61 4.53 9.57
C SER A 339 -21.78 3.24 9.50
N SER A 340 -21.34 2.77 10.67
CA SER A 340 -20.54 1.55 10.82
C SER A 340 -21.16 0.32 10.12
N PRO A 341 -22.49 0.05 10.18
CA PRO A 341 -23.09 -1.11 9.51
C PRO A 341 -22.88 -1.15 7.98
N ILE A 342 -22.76 0.02 7.34
CA ILE A 342 -22.48 0.10 5.90
C ILE A 342 -21.03 -0.31 5.61
N ILE A 343 -20.11 0.17 6.46
CA ILE A 343 -18.67 -0.07 6.31
C ILE A 343 -18.33 -1.53 6.61
N THR A 344 -18.91 -2.11 7.67
CA THR A 344 -18.63 -3.49 8.12
C THR A 344 -19.08 -4.57 7.14
N ARG A 345 -19.83 -4.22 6.09
CA ARG A 345 -20.15 -5.14 4.99
C ARG A 345 -18.93 -5.48 4.13
N PHE A 346 -17.95 -4.59 4.11
CA PHE A 346 -16.76 -4.75 3.30
C PHE A 346 -15.63 -5.45 4.08
N PRO A 347 -14.78 -6.25 3.42
CA PRO A 347 -13.56 -6.77 4.00
C PRO A 347 -12.62 -5.63 4.42
N ALA A 348 -11.70 -5.93 5.34
CA ALA A 348 -10.75 -4.95 5.85
C ALA A 348 -9.94 -4.23 4.76
N THR A 349 -9.65 -4.89 3.64
CA THR A 349 -8.90 -4.31 2.51
C THR A 349 -9.60 -3.11 1.87
N PHE A 350 -10.95 -3.05 1.92
CA PHE A 350 -11.75 -1.96 1.35
C PHE A 350 -11.96 -0.80 2.33
N ILE A 351 -11.54 -0.95 3.58
CA ILE A 351 -11.76 0.02 4.65
C ILE A 351 -10.45 0.81 4.84
N PRO A 352 -10.49 2.14 4.96
CA PRO A 352 -9.31 2.93 5.26
C PRO A 352 -8.67 2.46 6.57
N TYR A 353 -7.34 2.43 6.66
CA TYR A 353 -6.64 1.95 7.86
C TYR A 353 -7.10 2.68 9.12
N GLN A 354 -7.33 3.99 9.04
CA GLN A 354 -7.81 4.85 10.13
C GLN A 354 -9.19 4.44 10.68
N ARG A 355 -9.94 3.60 9.95
CA ARG A 355 -11.28 3.11 10.32
C ARG A 355 -11.30 1.66 10.77
N LEU A 356 -10.18 0.95 10.66
CA LEU A 356 -10.07 -0.41 11.14
C LEU A 356 -9.86 -0.44 12.67
N PRO A 357 -10.18 -1.57 13.33
CA PRO A 357 -9.85 -1.76 14.74
C PRO A 357 -8.35 -1.59 14.99
N LEU A 358 -7.99 -0.89 16.07
CA LEU A 358 -6.61 -0.54 16.38
C LEU A 358 -5.63 -1.73 16.40
N PRO A 359 -5.97 -2.92 16.94
CA PRO A 359 -5.08 -4.10 16.87
C PRO A 359 -4.76 -4.53 15.43
N LEU A 360 -5.75 -4.46 14.53
CA LEU A 360 -5.58 -4.81 13.12
C LEU A 360 -4.71 -3.77 12.40
N VAL A 361 -4.96 -2.48 12.64
CA VAL A 361 -4.14 -1.38 12.07
C VAL A 361 -2.68 -1.53 12.48
N ARG A 362 -2.40 -1.83 13.76
CA ARG A 362 -1.04 -2.07 14.24
C ARG A 362 -0.38 -3.24 13.52
N SER A 363 -1.09 -4.36 13.35
CA SER A 363 -0.55 -5.53 12.66
C SER A 363 -0.24 -5.22 11.19
N LEU A 364 -1.11 -4.49 10.49
CA LEU A 364 -0.86 -4.05 9.12
C LEU A 364 0.31 -3.08 9.04
N TRP A 365 0.38 -2.08 9.94
CA TRP A 365 1.51 -1.15 9.99
C TRP A 365 2.83 -1.87 10.26
N LEU A 366 2.88 -2.89 11.12
CA LEU A 366 4.11 -3.64 11.40
C LEU A 366 4.67 -4.35 10.16
N ARG A 367 3.79 -4.78 9.24
CA ARG A 367 4.19 -5.37 7.95
C ARG A 367 4.89 -4.35 7.05
N ASP A 368 4.41 -3.11 7.07
CA ASP A 368 4.92 -2.03 6.22
C ASP A 368 5.83 -1.06 6.98
N SER A 369 6.20 -1.39 8.22
CA SER A 369 6.96 -0.51 9.08
C SER A 369 8.38 -0.31 8.54
N PRO A 370 9.02 0.84 8.81
CA PRO A 370 10.41 1.07 8.43
C PRO A 370 11.42 0.21 9.22
N LEU A 371 10.94 -0.69 10.09
CA LEU A 371 11.76 -1.46 11.00
C LEU A 371 12.44 -2.62 10.26
N THR A 372 13.78 -2.64 10.31
CA THR A 372 14.59 -3.67 9.65
C THR A 372 15.63 -4.23 10.60
N THR A 373 16.18 -5.40 10.33
CA THR A 373 17.35 -5.91 11.06
C THR A 373 18.65 -5.43 10.39
N TRP A 374 19.65 -5.07 11.20
CA TRP A 374 20.94 -4.59 10.75
C TRP A 374 21.82 -5.71 10.13
N ILE A 375 22.62 -5.37 9.09
CA ILE A 375 23.48 -6.31 8.33
C ILE A 375 24.76 -6.68 9.11
N GLY A 376 25.28 -5.77 9.93
CA GLY A 376 26.53 -5.97 10.68
C GLY A 376 26.34 -6.45 12.13
N GLN A 377 27.47 -6.55 12.86
CA GLN A 377 27.43 -6.47 14.33
C GLN A 377 26.74 -5.18 14.72
N ALA A 378 26.02 -5.22 15.83
CA ALA A 378 25.05 -4.20 16.08
C ALA A 378 25.77 -2.85 16.31
N LEU A 379 25.22 -1.77 15.75
CA LEU A 379 25.91 -0.49 15.74
C LEU A 379 25.89 0.10 17.16
N PRO A 380 27.03 0.49 17.74
CA PRO A 380 27.00 1.43 18.85
C PRO A 380 26.43 2.74 18.28
N VAL A 381 25.23 3.12 18.72
CA VAL A 381 24.64 4.42 18.35
C VAL A 381 25.43 5.50 19.08
N ARG A 382 26.55 5.92 18.47
CA ARG A 382 27.34 7.04 19.00
C ARG A 382 26.71 8.39 18.64
N ASP A 383 25.95 8.46 17.55
CA ASP A 383 25.30 9.69 17.07
C ASP A 383 23.94 9.40 16.42
N VAL A 384 22.87 9.86 17.08
CA VAL A 384 21.49 9.75 16.60
C VAL A 384 21.24 10.61 15.37
N SER A 385 21.91 11.76 15.27
CA SER A 385 21.71 12.65 14.12
C SER A 385 22.11 11.95 12.83
N ILE A 386 23.12 11.06 12.87
CA ILE A 386 23.52 10.25 11.72
C ILE A 386 22.45 9.22 11.38
N LEU A 387 21.87 8.53 12.38
CA LEU A 387 20.79 7.57 12.13
C LEU A 387 19.56 8.27 11.53
N ILE A 388 19.12 9.39 12.12
CA ILE A 388 18.00 10.19 11.63
C ILE A 388 18.29 10.65 10.20
N LYS A 389 19.48 11.22 9.92
CA LYS A 389 19.86 11.66 8.57
C LYS A 389 19.89 10.52 7.57
N ASN A 390 20.38 9.33 7.94
CA ASN A 390 20.41 8.18 7.04
C ASN A 390 19.01 7.63 6.76
N PHE A 391 18.15 7.60 7.78
CA PHE A 391 16.74 7.27 7.63
C PHE A 391 16.02 8.28 6.72
N GLN A 392 16.19 9.58 6.99
CA GLN A 392 15.68 10.69 6.15
C GLN A 392 16.10 10.59 4.70
N ARG A 393 17.33 10.16 4.44
CA ARG A 393 17.86 9.97 3.08
C ARG A 393 17.42 8.64 2.44
N GLY A 394 16.65 7.81 3.14
CA GLY A 394 16.25 6.48 2.67
C GLY A 394 17.42 5.50 2.50
N ILE A 395 18.58 5.79 3.10
CA ILE A 395 19.79 4.95 3.00
C ILE A 395 19.60 3.64 3.77
N MET A 396 18.86 3.69 4.89
CA MET A 396 18.56 2.52 5.71
C MET A 396 17.19 2.63 6.37
N GLY A 397 16.60 1.48 6.67
CA GLY A 397 15.48 1.39 7.61
C GLY A 397 15.95 1.56 9.06
N LEU A 398 14.99 1.60 9.97
CA LEU A 398 15.22 1.73 11.41
C LEU A 398 15.58 0.37 12.01
N PRO A 399 16.79 0.18 12.58
CA PRO A 399 17.23 -1.12 13.06
C PRO A 399 16.47 -1.56 14.33
N VAL A 400 15.95 -2.80 14.33
CA VAL A 400 15.27 -3.42 15.49
C VAL A 400 16.25 -4.04 16.50
N ASN A 401 17.49 -4.31 16.08
CA ASN A 401 18.51 -5.12 16.75
C ASN A 401 19.83 -4.34 16.96
N LEU A 402 19.75 -3.09 17.42
CA LEU A 402 20.92 -2.29 17.79
C LEU A 402 21.62 -2.82 19.07
N ASP A 403 22.96 -2.72 19.14
CA ASP A 403 23.79 -3.41 20.15
C ASP A 403 23.69 -2.68 21.48
N SER A 404 23.75 -3.47 22.54
CA SER A 404 23.68 -3.02 23.94
C SER A 404 25.00 -3.22 24.68
N SER A 405 26.10 -3.54 23.98
CA SER A 405 27.41 -3.73 24.61
C SER A 405 28.06 -2.43 25.11
N LEU A 406 27.56 -1.92 26.23
CA LEU A 406 28.33 -1.21 27.24
C LEU A 406 27.87 -1.71 28.61
N ASP A 407 28.77 -2.37 29.33
CA ASP A 407 28.63 -2.73 30.73
C ASP A 407 28.10 -1.54 31.56
N ALA A 408 26.82 -1.62 31.97
CA ALA A 408 26.17 -0.99 33.13
C ALA A 408 24.68 -0.70 32.83
N GLY A 409 23.78 -1.61 33.25
CA GLY A 409 22.35 -1.33 33.35
C GLY A 409 21.62 -1.27 31.99
N GLU A 410 21.19 -2.43 31.53
CA GLU A 410 20.56 -2.67 30.23
C GLU A 410 19.35 -1.75 29.98
N MET A 411 19.46 -0.87 28.98
CA MET A 411 18.32 -0.26 28.31
C MET A 411 18.27 -0.75 26.86
N CYS A 412 17.17 -1.39 26.47
CA CYS A 412 16.83 -1.65 25.07
C CYS A 412 16.91 -0.35 24.25
N CYS A 413 17.26 -0.38 22.96
CA CYS A 413 17.30 0.86 22.15
C CYS A 413 15.99 1.67 22.16
N THR A 414 14.85 1.04 22.36
CA THR A 414 13.61 1.79 22.59
C THR A 414 13.59 2.45 23.96
N GLU A 415 14.12 1.81 25.01
CA GLU A 415 14.36 2.45 26.30
C GLU A 415 15.45 3.53 26.20
N TRP A 416 16.47 3.39 25.35
CA TRP A 416 17.47 4.44 25.09
C TRP A 416 16.86 5.62 24.32
N PHE A 417 16.10 5.37 23.25
CA PHE A 417 15.37 6.41 22.52
C PHE A 417 14.34 7.09 23.42
N ILE A 418 13.58 6.34 24.23
CA ILE A 418 12.63 6.88 25.21
C ILE A 418 13.37 7.68 26.29
N THR A 419 14.46 7.16 26.84
CA THR A 419 15.22 7.81 27.93
C THR A 419 15.96 9.04 27.45
N LYS A 420 16.45 9.04 26.21
CA LYS A 420 16.99 10.25 25.56
C LYS A 420 15.90 11.23 25.17
N PHE A 421 14.78 10.74 24.64
CA PHE A 421 13.59 11.55 24.37
C PHE A 421 13.06 12.25 25.65
N THR A 422 13.11 11.60 26.80
CA THR A 422 12.73 12.18 28.10
C THR A 422 13.82 13.00 28.77
N SER A 423 15.09 12.90 28.34
CA SER A 423 16.25 13.60 28.93
C SER A 423 16.87 14.71 28.07
N LEU A 424 16.44 14.88 26.82
CA LEU A 424 16.85 16.01 25.98
C LEU A 424 16.25 17.31 26.53
N GLY A 425 17.12 18.21 27.01
CA GLY A 425 16.73 19.55 27.42
C GLY A 425 16.32 20.44 26.23
N PRO A 426 15.71 21.61 26.49
CA PRO A 426 15.08 22.48 25.49
C PRO A 426 16.03 23.18 24.49
N SER A 427 17.32 22.83 24.45
CA SER A 427 18.35 23.56 23.68
C SER A 427 18.39 23.25 22.17
N ASP A 428 17.72 22.19 21.69
CA ASP A 428 17.53 21.93 20.25
C ASP A 428 16.14 21.35 19.98
N LYS A 429 15.16 22.25 19.81
CA LYS A 429 13.74 21.92 19.70
C LYS A 429 13.40 21.14 18.41
N ILE A 430 14.17 21.34 17.34
CA ILE A 430 13.95 20.65 16.05
C ILE A 430 14.47 19.22 16.13
N GLU A 431 15.68 19.03 16.66
CA GLU A 431 16.22 17.68 16.88
C GLU A 431 15.36 16.87 17.85
N LEU A 432 14.76 17.53 18.87
CA LEU A 432 13.78 16.90 19.74
C LEU A 432 12.57 16.36 18.96
N LEU A 433 12.00 17.15 18.03
CA LEU A 433 10.87 16.70 17.21
C LEU A 433 11.26 15.58 16.23
N ARG A 434 12.45 15.66 15.62
CA ARG A 434 12.95 14.59 14.75
C ARG A 434 13.11 13.29 15.51
N ALA A 435 13.73 13.34 16.69
CA ALA A 435 13.88 12.19 17.57
C ALA A 435 12.51 11.63 18.02
N MET A 436 11.54 12.51 18.30
CA MET A 436 10.17 12.11 18.61
C MET A 436 9.53 11.28 17.50
N ILE A 437 9.56 11.79 16.26
CA ILE A 437 8.94 11.14 15.11
C ILE A 437 9.62 9.79 14.82
N VAL A 438 10.96 9.75 14.86
CA VAL A 438 11.74 8.51 14.66
C VAL A 438 11.53 7.50 15.80
N SER A 439 11.09 7.96 16.97
CA SER A 439 10.75 7.05 18.08
C SER A 439 9.42 6.33 17.90
N TRP A 440 8.46 6.88 17.14
CA TRP A 440 7.11 6.29 17.02
C TRP A 440 7.12 4.83 16.57
N PRO A 441 7.90 4.42 15.55
CA PRO A 441 7.97 3.01 15.16
C PRO A 441 8.35 2.08 16.31
N TYR A 442 9.30 2.51 17.14
CA TYR A 442 9.76 1.74 18.28
C TYR A 442 8.72 1.67 19.40
N LEU A 443 8.04 2.78 19.70
CA LEU A 443 6.96 2.81 20.69
C LEU A 443 5.81 1.86 20.30
N ILE A 444 5.40 1.90 19.04
CA ILE A 444 4.34 1.04 18.49
C ILE A 444 4.75 -0.44 18.49
N PHE A 445 5.98 -0.73 18.05
CA PHE A 445 6.54 -2.07 18.02
C PHE A 445 6.60 -2.67 19.42
N GLN A 446 7.13 -1.92 20.40
CA GLN A 446 7.29 -2.41 21.75
C GLN A 446 6.05 -2.37 22.63
N ARG A 447 5.00 -1.67 22.17
CA ARG A 447 3.78 -1.36 22.95
C ARG A 447 4.12 -0.53 24.20
N LEU A 448 5.07 0.39 24.07
CA LEU A 448 5.46 1.26 25.17
C LEU A 448 4.59 2.50 25.22
N GLN A 449 4.18 2.85 26.45
CA GLN A 449 3.32 3.99 26.70
C GLN A 449 4.15 5.22 27.01
N VAL A 450 3.85 6.32 26.33
CA VAL A 450 4.49 7.62 26.57
C VAL A 450 3.40 8.66 26.74
N ARG A 451 3.32 9.27 27.93
CA ARG A 451 2.43 10.38 28.22
C ARG A 451 3.23 11.66 28.29
N HIS A 452 3.20 12.44 27.23
CA HIS A 452 3.87 13.73 27.20
C HIS A 452 2.96 14.79 26.55
N PRO A 453 2.63 15.89 27.25
CA PRO A 453 1.69 16.91 26.77
C PRO A 453 2.11 17.62 25.48
N LEU A 454 3.42 17.69 25.21
CA LEU A 454 3.91 18.15 23.90
C LEU A 454 3.51 17.18 22.78
N ILE A 455 3.58 15.86 23.01
CA ILE A 455 3.38 14.88 21.95
C ILE A 455 1.90 14.72 21.62
N TYR A 456 1.01 14.70 22.61
CA TYR A 456 -0.41 14.40 22.38
C TYR A 456 -1.33 15.45 23.01
N ASP A 457 -2.27 15.97 22.22
CA ASP A 457 -3.44 16.73 22.68
C ASP A 457 -4.72 16.10 22.13
N ASP A 458 -5.79 16.17 22.89
CA ASP A 458 -7.11 15.69 22.47
C ASP A 458 -7.76 16.57 21.37
N VAL A 459 -7.12 17.68 21.00
CA VAL A 459 -7.64 18.67 20.03
C VAL A 459 -7.21 18.37 18.59
N ASP A 460 -6.23 17.47 18.38
CA ASP A 460 -5.67 17.24 17.05
C ASP A 460 -6.57 16.34 16.19
N ALA A 461 -7.36 16.97 15.31
CA ALA A 461 -8.27 16.27 14.38
C ALA A 461 -7.53 15.53 13.25
N ASP A 462 -6.41 16.10 12.79
CA ASP A 462 -5.59 15.60 11.68
C ASP A 462 -4.10 15.93 11.89
N TRP A 463 -3.25 15.35 11.03
CA TRP A 463 -1.79 15.51 11.11
C TRP A 463 -1.34 16.95 10.82
N GLU A 464 -2.07 17.71 10.01
CA GLU A 464 -1.74 19.11 9.72
C GLU A 464 -1.91 19.98 10.96
N THR A 465 -3.05 19.85 11.64
CA THR A 465 -3.34 20.49 12.92
C THR A 465 -2.29 20.09 13.97
N TYR A 466 -1.94 18.80 14.02
CA TYR A 466 -0.92 18.25 14.91
C TYR A 466 0.44 18.95 14.75
N PHE A 467 0.99 19.00 13.53
CA PHE A 467 2.30 19.61 13.28
C PHE A 467 2.29 21.13 13.44
N HIS A 468 1.19 21.80 13.09
CA HIS A 468 1.02 23.23 13.34
C HIS A 468 1.01 23.55 14.84
N ARG A 469 0.32 22.76 15.65
CA ARG A 469 0.32 22.91 17.12
C ARG A 469 1.73 22.76 17.68
N LEU A 470 2.46 21.73 17.25
CA LEU A 470 3.83 21.45 17.72
C LEU A 470 4.80 22.59 17.40
N THR A 471 4.80 23.05 16.14
CA THR A 471 5.71 24.15 15.73
C THR A 471 5.38 25.46 16.43
N TYR A 472 4.10 25.75 16.66
CA TYR A 472 3.69 26.92 17.45
C TYR A 472 4.11 26.80 18.92
N ARG A 473 3.85 25.67 19.58
CA ARG A 473 4.20 25.47 21.00
C ARG A 473 5.70 25.50 21.25
N LEU A 474 6.48 25.01 20.29
CA LEU A 474 7.93 24.97 20.40
C LEU A 474 8.60 26.19 19.79
N ASP A 475 7.87 27.16 19.22
CA ASP A 475 8.46 28.33 18.56
C ASP A 475 9.52 27.90 17.51
N ILE A 476 9.10 26.98 16.62
CA ILE A 476 9.90 26.47 15.50
C ILE A 476 9.41 27.11 14.21
N ASP A 477 10.35 27.54 13.36
CA ASP A 477 10.04 28.11 12.06
C ASP A 477 9.20 27.12 11.22
N ARG A 478 8.13 27.62 10.61
CA ARG A 478 7.25 26.85 9.73
C ARG A 478 7.99 26.24 8.54
N LEU A 479 9.14 26.76 8.15
CA LEU A 479 10.01 26.18 7.12
C LEU A 479 10.42 24.72 7.45
N TYR A 480 10.46 24.34 8.73
CA TYR A 480 10.77 22.97 9.15
C TYR A 480 9.55 22.02 9.13
N LEU A 481 8.33 22.52 8.90
CA LEU A 481 7.13 21.65 8.85
C LEU A 481 7.23 20.60 7.75
N LEU A 482 7.76 20.97 6.59
CA LEU A 482 7.91 20.05 5.47
C LEU A 482 8.89 18.91 5.81
N ASP A 483 10.02 19.23 6.43
CA ASP A 483 11.01 18.23 6.88
C ASP A 483 10.41 17.26 7.92
N LEU A 484 9.65 17.77 8.89
CA LEU A 484 8.97 16.94 9.88
C LEU A 484 7.88 16.07 9.24
N TRP A 485 7.14 16.61 8.28
CA TRP A 485 6.10 15.89 7.54
C TRP A 485 6.70 14.76 6.70
N GLU A 486 7.79 15.03 5.98
CA GLU A 486 8.52 14.03 5.20
C GLU A 486 9.07 12.93 6.10
N LEU A 487 9.71 13.29 7.21
CA LEU A 487 10.22 12.33 8.19
C LEU A 487 9.11 11.45 8.76
N ALA A 488 7.96 12.04 9.12
CA ALA A 488 6.82 11.30 9.63
C ALA A 488 6.19 10.41 8.55
N GLY A 489 6.15 10.87 7.29
CA GLY A 489 5.75 10.07 6.14
C GLY A 489 6.60 8.82 5.97
N GLN A 490 7.93 8.92 6.12
CA GLN A 490 8.85 7.78 6.03
C GLN A 490 8.63 6.72 7.11
N THR A 491 8.06 7.09 8.25
CA THR A 491 7.69 6.11 9.29
C THR A 491 6.44 5.28 8.95
N ASN A 492 5.73 5.65 7.88
CA ASN A 492 4.41 5.15 7.49
C ASN A 492 3.31 5.35 8.56
N VAL A 493 3.60 5.97 9.70
CA VAL A 493 2.62 6.16 10.78
C VAL A 493 1.42 6.98 10.30
N MET A 494 1.66 8.03 9.52
CA MET A 494 0.59 8.91 9.03
C MET A 494 -0.38 8.21 8.05
N THR A 495 0.09 7.18 7.36
CA THR A 495 -0.72 6.36 6.44
C THR A 495 -1.71 5.46 7.20
N TYR A 496 -1.32 5.01 8.39
CA TYR A 496 -2.05 4.00 9.16
C TYR A 496 -2.88 4.59 10.30
N PHE A 497 -2.38 5.63 10.96
CA PHE A 497 -2.95 6.19 12.16
C PHE A 497 -3.38 7.64 11.94
N THR A 498 -4.38 8.08 12.72
CA THR A 498 -4.63 9.50 12.99
C THR A 498 -3.86 9.89 14.24
N PRO A 499 -3.66 11.19 14.52
CA PRO A 499 -3.06 11.61 15.79
C PRO A 499 -3.77 11.00 17.00
N SER A 500 -5.10 10.98 16.98
CA SER A 500 -5.93 10.40 18.05
C SER A 500 -5.77 8.88 18.20
N THR A 501 -5.70 8.11 17.11
CA THR A 501 -5.51 6.65 17.22
C THR A 501 -4.07 6.29 17.60
N LEU A 502 -3.08 7.07 17.17
CA LEU A 502 -1.71 6.94 17.65
C LEU A 502 -1.62 7.25 19.15
N GLN A 503 -2.27 8.32 19.62
CA GLN A 503 -2.35 8.64 21.05
C GLN A 503 -2.99 7.50 21.84
N GLN A 504 -4.12 6.97 21.38
CA GLN A 504 -4.77 5.81 22.02
C GLN A 504 -3.80 4.63 22.13
N LEU A 505 -3.07 4.33 21.05
CA LEU A 505 -2.10 3.24 21.02
C LEU A 505 -0.95 3.42 22.03
N LEU A 506 -0.56 4.67 22.30
CA LEU A 506 0.59 5.02 23.12
C LEU A 506 0.23 5.49 24.54
N THR A 507 -1.07 5.57 24.89
CA THR A 507 -1.53 6.04 26.21
C THR A 507 -2.51 5.11 26.91
N ALA A 508 -3.19 4.23 26.18
CA ALA A 508 -4.15 3.27 26.74
C ALA A 508 -3.42 2.17 27.52
N LYS A 509 -3.86 1.93 28.76
CA LYS A 509 -3.52 0.71 29.50
C LYS A 509 -4.17 -0.46 28.78
N GLN A 510 -3.38 -1.29 28.11
CA GLN A 510 -3.83 -2.57 27.54
C GLN A 510 -3.97 -3.61 28.64
#